data_AF-A0A6L7TTC7-F1
#
_entry.id   AF-A0A6L7TTC7-F1
#
_cell.length_a   1.000
_cell.length_b   1.000
_cell.length_c   1.000
_cell.angle_alpha   90.00
_cell.angle_beta   90.00
_cell.angle_gamma   90.00
#
_symmetry.space_group_name_H-M   'P 1'
#
loop_
_entity.id
_entity.type
_entity.pdbx_description
1 polymer ?
#
loop_
_entity_poly.entity_id
_entity_poly.type
_entity_poly.pdbx_seq_one_letter_code
_entity_poly.pdbx_strand_id
1 'polypeptide(L)'
;MNQEPERGQRASIWSVPEDWQKWYLALFNIQILCLLGLVCWHEVATAPADTGAIDVLIAVGSSMAGLIILVAAESIFLTDVTKMLFTMISDRYLQRQRAIGREEGHTQGFVEAHEKWEEWNKRRIVAEAAGEDFNEPPPSHPDSNGRK
;
A
#
# COMPACT_ATOMS: atom_id res chain seq x y z
N MET A 1 12.03 -34.39 -1.79
CA MET A 1 10.76 -34.00 -1.15
C MET A 1 10.85 -32.49 -0.93
N ASN A 2 10.44 -31.72 -1.94
CA ASN A 2 10.53 -30.26 -1.90
C ASN A 2 9.28 -29.76 -1.17
N GLN A 3 9.48 -29.20 0.02
CA GLN A 3 8.42 -28.48 0.71
C GLN A 3 8.14 -27.21 -0.09
N GLU A 4 6.95 -27.12 -0.68
CA GLU A 4 6.44 -25.87 -1.21
C GLU A 4 6.39 -24.83 -0.07
N PRO A 5 6.89 -23.60 -0.27
CA PRO A 5 6.72 -22.56 0.72
C PRO A 5 5.22 -22.23 0.83
N GLU A 6 4.69 -22.31 2.05
CA GLU A 6 3.30 -22.01 2.36
C GLU A 6 2.86 -20.69 1.71
N ARG A 7 1.89 -20.78 0.78
CA ARG A 7 1.25 -19.63 0.12
C ARG A 7 0.47 -18.71 1.08
N GLY A 8 0.51 -18.95 2.39
CA GLY A 8 -0.26 -18.23 3.41
C GLY A 8 0.44 -17.02 4.04
N GLN A 9 1.76 -16.86 3.89
CA GLN A 9 2.52 -15.75 4.49
C GLN A 9 3.03 -14.76 3.45
N ARG A 10 2.15 -14.30 2.54
CA ARG A 10 2.37 -12.99 1.94
C ARG A 10 2.01 -11.96 3.02
N ALA A 11 2.94 -11.74 3.95
CA ALA A 11 2.92 -10.57 4.80
C ALA A 11 2.76 -9.38 3.86
N SER A 12 1.56 -8.79 3.84
CA SER A 12 1.36 -7.58 3.07
C SER A 12 2.38 -6.60 3.64
N ILE A 13 3.22 -6.03 2.79
CA ILE A 13 4.18 -4.97 3.17
C ILE A 13 3.48 -3.79 3.90
N TRP A 14 2.15 -3.81 3.90
CA TRP A 14 1.20 -2.81 4.35
C TRP A 14 0.39 -3.21 5.59
N SER A 15 0.66 -4.35 6.24
CA SER A 15 0.02 -4.62 7.53
C SER A 15 0.75 -3.78 8.57
N VAL A 16 0.18 -2.62 8.90
CA VAL A 16 0.57 -1.87 10.11
C VAL A 16 0.66 -2.90 11.23
N PRO A 17 1.83 -3.08 11.88
CA PRO A 17 1.98 -4.05 12.94
C PRO A 17 0.88 -3.80 13.96
N GLU A 18 0.16 -4.85 14.39
CA GLU A 18 -0.95 -4.71 15.34
C GLU A 18 -0.52 -3.96 16.61
N ASP A 19 0.75 -4.07 16.97
CA ASP A 19 1.36 -3.37 18.08
C ASP A 19 1.50 -1.85 17.87
N TRP A 20 1.62 -1.38 16.62
CA TRP A 20 1.67 0.05 16.32
C TRP A 20 0.36 0.76 16.68
N GLN A 21 -0.77 0.08 16.51
CA GLN A 21 -2.07 0.62 16.92
C GLN A 21 -2.14 0.79 18.44
N LYS A 22 -1.58 -0.15 19.21
CA LYS A 22 -1.50 -0.06 20.68
C LYS A 22 -0.59 1.08 21.11
N TRP A 23 0.58 1.23 20.49
CA TRP A 23 1.50 2.34 20.77
C TRP A 23 0.91 3.69 20.42
N TYR A 24 0.23 3.80 19.28
CA TYR A 24 -0.46 5.03 18.87
C TYR A 24 -1.55 5.40 19.86
N LEU A 25 -2.41 4.45 20.25
CA LEU A 25 -3.43 4.66 21.28
C LEU A 25 -2.82 5.06 22.63
N ALA A 26 -1.71 4.45 23.03
CA ALA A 26 -1.02 4.79 24.27
C ALA A 26 -0.49 6.23 24.24
N LEU A 27 0.22 6.61 23.18
CA LEU A 27 0.74 7.97 23.01
C LEU A 27 -0.38 9.02 22.94
N PHE A 28 -1.45 8.71 22.23
CA PHE A 28 -2.63 9.57 22.12
C PHE A 28 -3.29 9.80 23.49
N ASN A 29 -3.49 8.74 24.28
CA ASN A 29 -4.04 8.86 25.64
C ASN A 29 -3.11 9.68 26.55
N ILE A 30 -1.79 9.48 26.47
CA ILE A 30 -0.82 10.27 27.24
C ILE A 30 -0.94 11.76 26.87
N GLN A 31 -0.99 12.07 25.57
CA GLN A 31 -1.13 13.44 25.09
C GLN A 31 -2.42 14.11 25.59
N ILE A 32 -3.57 13.40 25.54
CA ILE A 32 -4.84 13.90 26.08
C ILE A 32 -4.72 14.19 27.58
N LEU A 33 -4.15 13.26 28.35
CA LEU A 33 -3.98 13.45 29.80
C LEU A 33 -3.07 14.64 30.13
N CYS A 34 -1.99 14.84 29.39
CA CYS A 34 -1.12 16.00 29.55
C CYS A 34 -1.85 17.32 29.24
N LEU A 35 -2.61 17.37 28.14
CA LEU A 35 -3.38 18.56 27.77
C LEU A 35 -4.49 18.88 28.79
N LEU A 36 -5.16 17.85 29.30
CA LEU A 36 -6.14 18.00 30.38
C LEU A 36 -5.49 18.58 31.64
N GLY A 37 -4.34 18.05 32.05
CA GLY A 37 -3.60 18.57 33.19
C GLY A 37 -3.20 20.04 33.01
N LEU A 38 -2.75 20.42 31.81
CA LEU A 38 -2.39 21.80 31.49
C LEU A 38 -3.58 22.75 31.49
N VAL A 39 -4.74 22.33 30.97
CA VAL A 39 -5.96 23.15 31.00
C VAL A 39 -6.45 23.33 32.43
N CYS A 40 -6.55 22.25 33.21
CA CYS A 40 -6.92 22.35 34.62
C CYS A 40 -5.96 23.26 35.40
N TRP A 41 -4.66 23.13 35.16
CA TRP A 41 -3.66 24.00 35.78
C TRP A 41 -3.84 25.46 35.36
N HIS A 42 -4.02 25.73 34.06
CA HIS A 42 -4.19 27.08 33.54
C HIS A 42 -5.42 27.76 34.15
N GLU A 43 -6.59 27.12 34.09
CA GLU A 43 -7.84 27.68 34.62
C GLU A 43 -7.75 27.99 36.12
N VAL A 44 -7.12 27.11 36.89
CA VAL A 44 -6.88 27.34 38.34
C VAL A 44 -5.88 28.48 38.57
N ALA A 45 -4.82 28.57 37.76
CA ALA A 45 -3.79 29.59 37.91
C ALA A 45 -4.25 30.98 37.46
N THR A 46 -5.20 31.07 36.53
CA THR A 46 -5.75 32.34 36.02
C THR A 46 -7.02 32.78 36.76
N ALA A 47 -7.58 31.94 37.63
CA ALA A 47 -8.78 32.26 38.38
C ALA A 47 -8.52 33.43 39.37
N PRO A 48 -9.34 34.50 39.35
CA PRO A 48 -9.34 35.53 40.39
C PRO A 48 -9.50 34.92 41.79
N ALA A 49 -8.87 35.53 42.80
CA ALA A 49 -8.83 35.02 44.18
C ALA A 49 -10.21 34.89 44.87
N ASP A 50 -11.22 35.55 44.32
CA ASP A 50 -12.61 35.61 44.75
C ASP A 50 -13.55 34.68 43.93
N THR A 51 -13.01 33.95 42.96
CA THR A 51 -13.78 33.04 42.11
C THR A 51 -14.25 31.83 42.90
N GLY A 52 -15.55 31.53 42.85
CA GLY A 52 -16.10 30.34 43.47
C GLY A 52 -15.61 29.06 42.80
N ALA A 53 -15.49 27.98 43.57
CA ALA A 53 -15.07 26.67 43.05
C ALA A 53 -15.98 26.15 41.91
N ILE A 54 -17.26 26.54 41.91
CA ILE A 54 -18.23 26.19 40.87
C ILE A 54 -17.90 26.88 39.54
N ASP A 55 -17.49 28.14 39.56
CA ASP A 55 -17.17 28.91 38.35
C ASP A 55 -15.89 28.37 37.69
N VAL A 56 -14.89 27.99 38.49
CA VAL A 56 -13.67 27.31 38.00
C VAL A 56 -14.02 25.95 37.38
N LEU A 57 -14.93 25.19 37.97
CA LEU A 57 -15.41 23.92 37.42
C LEU A 57 -16.12 24.09 36.06
N ILE A 58 -16.93 25.13 35.89
CA ILE A 58 -17.62 25.45 34.63
C ILE A 58 -16.60 25.88 33.56
N ALA A 59 -15.60 26.68 33.92
CA ALA A 59 -14.55 27.11 33.02
C ALA A 59 -13.72 25.91 32.51
N VAL A 60 -13.26 25.05 33.43
CA VAL A 60 -12.56 23.80 33.09
C VAL A 60 -13.41 22.91 32.19
N GLY A 61 -14.70 22.71 32.52
CA GLY A 61 -15.61 21.90 31.71
C GLY A 61 -15.77 22.43 30.28
N SER A 62 -15.82 23.75 30.12
CA SER A 62 -15.97 24.40 28.81
C SER A 62 -14.68 24.28 27.97
N SER A 63 -13.52 24.49 28.59
CA SER A 63 -12.21 24.33 27.96
C SER A 63 -11.94 22.85 27.57
N MET A 64 -12.41 21.89 28.38
CA MET A 64 -12.36 20.47 28.04
C MET A 64 -13.20 20.13 26.81
N ALA A 65 -14.41 20.68 26.68
CA ALA A 65 -15.25 20.46 25.49
C ALA A 65 -14.56 20.98 24.21
N GLY A 66 -13.90 22.14 24.27
CA GLY A 66 -13.11 22.67 23.17
C GLY A 66 -11.93 21.77 22.77
N LEU A 67 -11.21 21.23 23.76
CA LEU A 67 -10.12 20.28 23.54
C LEU A 67 -10.58 19.00 22.85
N ILE A 68 -11.72 18.44 23.27
CA ILE A 68 -12.27 17.22 22.65
C ILE A 68 -12.61 17.47 21.18
N ILE A 69 -13.22 18.61 20.86
CA ILE A 69 -13.55 18.98 19.48
C ILE A 69 -12.28 19.14 18.64
N LEU A 70 -11.25 19.80 19.18
CA LEU A 70 -9.98 20.00 18.48
C LEU A 70 -9.30 18.66 18.19
N VAL A 71 -9.20 17.79 19.19
CA VAL A 71 -8.61 16.45 19.06
C VAL A 71 -9.38 15.61 18.05
N ALA A 72 -10.71 15.66 18.06
CA ALA A 72 -11.54 14.96 17.09
C ALA A 72 -11.31 15.48 15.66
N ALA A 73 -11.19 16.79 15.47
CA ALA A 73 -10.91 17.39 14.18
C ALA A 73 -9.53 16.99 13.63
N GLU A 74 -8.49 17.01 14.47
CA GLU A 74 -7.15 16.54 14.11
C GLU A 74 -7.15 15.05 13.75
N SER A 75 -7.89 14.23 14.51
CA SER A 75 -8.00 12.79 14.27
C SER A 75 -8.63 12.49 12.91
N ILE A 76 -9.68 13.22 12.54
CA ILE A 76 -10.34 13.11 11.23
C ILE A 76 -9.35 13.51 10.13
N PHE A 77 -8.68 14.65 10.29
CA PHE A 77 -7.70 15.13 9.31
C PHE A 77 -6.56 14.13 9.09
N LEU A 78 -5.96 13.60 10.16
CA LEU A 78 -4.91 12.59 10.08
C LEU A 78 -5.41 11.32 9.41
N THR A 79 -6.63 10.89 9.71
CA THR A 79 -7.23 9.70 9.09
C THR A 79 -7.40 9.88 7.59
N ASP A 80 -7.90 11.03 7.14
CA ASP A 80 -8.13 11.32 5.73
C ASP A 80 -6.82 11.46 4.96
N VAL A 81 -5.82 12.16 5.53
CA VAL A 81 -4.48 12.25 4.95
C VAL A 81 -3.84 10.86 4.83
N THR A 82 -3.96 10.03 5.86
CA THR A 82 -3.41 8.67 5.85
C THR A 82 -4.08 7.81 4.79
N LYS A 83 -5.42 7.88 4.67
CA LYS A 83 -6.17 7.18 3.61
C LYS A 83 -5.75 7.65 2.22
N MET A 84 -5.60 8.97 2.01
CA MET A 84 -5.18 9.54 0.73
C MET A 84 -3.76 9.11 0.33
N LEU A 85 -2.82 9.13 1.27
CA LEU A 85 -1.46 8.66 1.02
C LEU A 85 -1.45 7.16 0.73
N PHE A 86 -2.26 6.38 1.46
CA PHE A 86 -2.38 4.95 1.26
C PHE A 86 -2.89 4.62 -0.15
N THR A 87 -3.98 5.26 -0.59
CA THR A 87 -4.53 5.04 -1.94
C THR A 87 -3.50 5.43 -3.00
N MET A 88 -2.87 6.60 -2.87
CA MET A 88 -1.88 7.08 -3.84
C MET A 88 -0.67 6.16 -3.97
N ILE A 89 -0.14 5.64 -2.86
CA ILE A 89 1.02 4.74 -2.91
C ILE A 89 0.60 3.38 -3.46
N SER A 90 -0.56 2.85 -3.05
CA SER A 90 -1.06 1.57 -3.54
C SER A 90 -1.31 1.61 -5.05
N ASP A 91 -1.86 2.70 -5.57
CA ASP A 91 -2.14 2.86 -7.00
C ASP A 91 -0.83 2.90 -7.80
N ARG A 92 0.17 3.66 -7.34
CA ARG A 92 1.49 3.69 -7.98
C ARG A 92 2.16 2.33 -7.98
N TYR A 93 2.02 1.57 -6.89
CA TYR A 93 2.57 0.22 -6.79
C TYR A 93 1.86 -0.76 -7.73
N LEU A 94 0.53 -0.75 -7.75
CA LEU A 94 -0.28 -1.58 -8.64
C LEU A 94 -0.02 -1.26 -10.11
N GLN A 95 0.15 0.02 -10.45
CA GLN A 95 0.50 0.44 -11.80
C GLN A 95 1.88 -0.10 -12.21
N ARG A 96 2.89 -0.02 -11.33
CA ARG A 96 4.23 -0.59 -11.58
C ARG A 96 4.18 -2.11 -11.74
N GLN A 97 3.47 -2.81 -10.85
CA GLN A 97 3.29 -4.26 -10.93
C GLN A 97 2.61 -4.68 -12.23
N ARG A 98 1.57 -3.96 -12.67
CA ARG A 98 0.92 -4.21 -13.97
C ARG A 98 1.84 -3.92 -15.16
N ALA A 99 2.71 -2.91 -15.06
CA ALA A 99 3.70 -2.63 -16.09
C ALA A 99 4.73 -3.76 -16.20
N ILE A 100 5.30 -4.18 -15.07
CA ILE A 100 6.26 -5.29 -15.01
C ILE A 100 5.61 -6.60 -15.50
N GLY A 101 4.40 -6.92 -15.04
CA GLY A 101 3.71 -8.14 -15.48
C GLY A 101 3.37 -8.15 -16.98
N ARG A 102 3.10 -6.99 -17.59
CA ARG A 102 2.96 -6.89 -19.05
C ARG A 102 4.29 -7.11 -19.75
N GLU A 103 5.37 -6.51 -19.26
CA GLU A 103 6.70 -6.66 -19.83
C GLU A 103 7.22 -8.10 -19.74
N GLU A 104 7.04 -8.75 -18.59
CA GLU A 104 7.37 -10.17 -18.38
C GLU A 104 6.52 -11.07 -19.29
N GLY A 105 5.22 -10.80 -19.41
CA GLY A 105 4.32 -11.55 -20.31
C GLY A 105 4.68 -11.38 -21.79
N HIS A 106 5.06 -10.16 -22.21
CA HIS A 106 5.58 -9.92 -23.55
C HIS A 106 6.88 -10.67 -23.81
N THR A 107 7.78 -10.69 -22.82
CA THR A 107 9.08 -11.38 -22.94
C THR A 107 8.90 -12.89 -23.02
N GLN A 108 8.08 -13.49 -22.15
CA GLN A 108 7.78 -14.92 -22.19
C GLN A 108 7.09 -15.33 -23.50
N GLY A 109 6.08 -14.57 -23.93
CA GLY A 109 5.41 -14.84 -25.21
C GLY A 109 6.34 -14.73 -26.42
N PHE A 110 7.31 -13.81 -26.37
CA PHE A 110 8.34 -13.69 -27.40
C PHE A 110 9.29 -14.89 -27.40
N VAL A 111 9.78 -15.32 -26.23
CA VAL A 111 10.66 -16.49 -26.11
C VAL A 111 9.95 -17.75 -26.60
N GLU A 112 8.72 -18.00 -26.16
CA GLU A 112 7.95 -19.17 -26.59
C GLU A 112 7.67 -19.18 -28.11
N ALA A 113 7.40 -18.00 -28.70
CA ALA A 113 7.20 -17.88 -30.15
C ALA A 113 8.52 -18.13 -30.91
N HIS A 114 9.63 -17.65 -30.38
CA HIS A 114 10.95 -17.83 -30.96
C HIS A 114 11.41 -19.30 -30.94
N GLU A 115 11.23 -19.99 -29.80
CA GLU A 115 11.56 -21.42 -29.67
C GLU A 115 10.75 -22.27 -30.66
N LYS A 116 9.44 -22.03 -30.77
CA LYS A 116 8.58 -22.74 -31.75
C LYS A 116 9.01 -22.48 -33.20
N TRP A 117 9.44 -21.27 -33.51
CA TRP A 117 9.95 -20.91 -34.83
C TRP A 117 11.26 -21.61 -35.15
N GLU A 118 12.20 -21.64 -34.22
CA GLU A 118 13.48 -22.34 -34.40
C GLU A 118 13.27 -23.85 -34.61
N GLU A 119 12.41 -24.48 -33.82
CA GLU A 119 12.11 -25.90 -33.95
C GLU A 119 11.49 -26.24 -35.31
N TRP A 120 10.52 -25.43 -35.75
CA TRP A 120 9.93 -25.59 -37.08
C TRP A 120 10.97 -25.41 -38.18
N ASN A 121 11.85 -24.40 -38.08
CA ASN A 121 12.87 -24.15 -39.08
C ASN A 121 13.93 -25.25 -39.13
N LYS A 122 14.28 -25.85 -37.98
CA LYS A 122 15.14 -27.06 -37.92
C LYS A 122 14.49 -28.22 -38.68
N ARG A 123 13.20 -28.49 -38.46
CA ARG A 123 12.48 -29.55 -39.18
C ARG A 123 12.43 -29.28 -40.69
N ARG A 124 12.17 -28.04 -41.08
CA ARG A 124 12.20 -27.59 -42.48
C ARG A 124 13.55 -27.86 -43.14
N ILE A 125 14.64 -27.45 -42.51
CA ILE A 125 16.00 -27.62 -43.05
C ILE A 125 16.36 -29.11 -43.17
N VAL A 126 15.95 -29.95 -42.21
CA VAL A 126 16.19 -31.40 -42.26
C VAL A 126 15.43 -32.05 -43.42
N ALA A 127 14.16 -31.71 -43.62
CA ALA A 127 13.36 -32.21 -44.75
C ALA A 127 13.93 -31.75 -46.10
N GLU A 128 14.35 -30.48 -46.19
CA GLU A 128 15.01 -29.91 -47.37
C GLU A 128 16.34 -30.63 -47.68
N ALA A 129 17.13 -30.94 -46.65
CA ALA A 129 18.38 -31.71 -46.80
C ALA A 129 18.16 -33.18 -47.21
N ALA A 130 17.02 -33.76 -46.81
CA ALA A 130 16.62 -35.12 -47.21
C ALA A 130 15.97 -35.17 -48.61
N GLY A 131 15.65 -34.01 -49.21
CA GLY A 131 14.92 -33.92 -50.47
C GLY A 131 13.43 -34.27 -50.36
N GLU A 132 12.87 -34.16 -49.16
CA GLU A 132 11.45 -34.43 -48.89
C GLU A 132 10.61 -33.14 -48.91
N ASP A 133 9.37 -33.23 -49.42
CA ASP A 133 8.44 -32.10 -49.41
C ASP A 133 7.99 -31.78 -47.98
N PHE A 134 8.39 -30.61 -47.48
CA PHE A 134 8.01 -30.12 -46.15
C PHE A 134 6.69 -29.34 -46.19
N ASN A 135 5.60 -29.97 -45.71
CA ASN A 135 4.24 -29.41 -45.74
C ASN A 135 3.73 -28.89 -44.39
N GLU A 136 4.59 -28.75 -43.37
CA GLU A 136 4.17 -28.26 -42.05
C GLU A 136 3.95 -26.73 -42.09
N PRO A 137 2.77 -26.23 -41.68
CA PRO A 137 2.49 -24.80 -41.72
C PRO A 137 3.41 -24.03 -40.75
N PRO A 138 3.95 -22.87 -41.15
CA PRO A 138 4.82 -22.07 -40.30
C PRO A 138 4.10 -21.58 -39.03
N PRO A 139 4.72 -21.69 -37.84
CA PRO A 139 4.21 -21.02 -36.65
C PRO A 139 4.30 -19.50 -36.80
N SER A 140 3.62 -18.76 -35.92
CA SER A 140 3.61 -17.30 -35.93
C SER A 140 5.05 -16.77 -35.88
N HIS A 141 5.47 -16.05 -36.92
CA HIS A 141 6.83 -15.52 -36.99
C HIS A 141 7.08 -14.57 -35.80
N PRO A 142 8.23 -14.65 -35.13
CA PRO A 142 8.60 -13.73 -34.06
C PRO A 142 9.01 -12.36 -34.64
N ASP A 143 8.19 -11.73 -35.47
CA ASP A 143 8.45 -10.39 -36.01
C ASP A 143 7.75 -9.28 -35.21
N SER A 144 8.61 -8.53 -34.51
CA SER A 144 8.63 -7.06 -34.34
C SER A 144 7.44 -6.27 -33.75
N ASN A 145 6.40 -6.89 -33.19
CA ASN A 145 5.36 -6.11 -32.46
C ASN A 145 5.72 -5.75 -31.01
N GLY A 146 7.01 -5.77 -30.64
CA GLY A 146 7.52 -5.21 -29.39
C GLY A 146 7.94 -3.72 -29.47
N ARG A 147 7.80 -3.07 -30.64
CA ARG A 147 8.02 -1.62 -30.79
C ARG A 147 6.74 -0.93 -31.26
N LYS A 148 5.89 -0.55 -30.30
CA LYS A 148 5.00 0.62 -30.44
C LYS A 148 5.08 1.43 -29.17
#